data_AF-A0A1V2LBM7-F1
#
_entry.id   AF-A0A1V2LBM7-F1
#
_cell.length_a   1.000
_cell.length_b   1.000
_cell.length_c   1.000
_cell.angle_alpha   90.00
_cell.angle_beta   90.00
_cell.angle_gamma   90.00
#
_symmetry.space_group_name_H-M   'P 1'
#
loop_
_entity.id
_entity.type
_entity.pdbx_description
1 polymer ?
#
loop_
_entity_poly.entity_id
_entity_poly.type
_entity_poly.pdbx_seq_one_letter_code
_entity_poly.pdbx_strand_id
1 'polypeptide(L)'
;MAGGDDNEGEAKSNEKYRPPKISATAINDPDKQVKGRKQRNLQSMDEYLQDISEAPSMEKSIGSTIINNGRDMKSRKQMEKEAEIQRYEEENFTRLPATKTKEDKRARAKRMRNEFMGEDWSMFDNNMNPDEASGAKKRKRLSAWERAKRKIDH
;
A
#
# COMPACT_ATOMS: atom_id res chain seq x y z
N MET A 1 10.27 17.08 65.19
CA MET A 1 9.98 16.14 64.08
C MET A 1 11.29 15.92 63.34
N ALA A 2 11.75 14.68 63.32
CA ALA A 2 13.03 14.25 62.76
C ALA A 2 12.91 13.95 61.26
N GLY A 3 14.02 14.06 60.52
CA GLY A 3 14.19 13.47 59.19
C GLY A 3 15.00 14.33 58.23
N GLY A 4 16.27 14.56 58.52
CA GLY A 4 17.27 14.85 57.49
C GLY A 4 17.98 13.56 57.09
N ASP A 5 18.42 13.46 55.84
CA ASP A 5 19.58 12.64 55.48
C ASP A 5 20.15 13.16 54.15
N ASP A 6 21.20 13.98 54.29
CA ASP A 6 22.15 14.30 53.24
C ASP A 6 23.03 13.07 53.02
N ASN A 7 23.24 12.65 51.78
CA ASN A 7 24.18 11.55 51.49
C ASN A 7 25.14 11.96 50.38
N GLU A 8 26.28 12.50 50.80
CA GLU A 8 27.50 12.60 50.00
C GLU A 8 28.48 11.49 50.42
N GLY A 9 29.19 10.91 49.44
CA GLY A 9 30.60 10.54 49.61
C GLY A 9 31.00 9.07 49.71
N GLU A 10 31.17 8.43 48.54
CA GLU A 10 32.20 7.44 48.16
C GLU A 10 32.51 6.18 49.01
N ALA A 11 32.31 5.00 48.39
CA ALA A 11 33.23 3.85 48.53
C ALA A 11 33.23 2.97 47.25
N LYS A 12 34.43 2.71 46.72
CA LYS A 12 34.73 2.05 45.44
C LYS A 12 34.39 0.54 45.45
N SER A 13 33.61 0.05 44.47
CA SER A 13 33.90 -1.22 43.76
C SER A 13 33.02 -1.43 42.49
N ASN A 14 33.68 -1.53 41.32
CA ASN A 14 33.15 -2.10 40.07
C ASN A 14 31.81 -1.59 39.50
N GLU A 15 31.57 -0.28 39.52
CA GLU A 15 30.42 0.28 38.78
C GLU A 15 30.76 0.42 37.29
N LYS A 16 30.47 -0.65 36.55
CA LYS A 16 30.50 -0.67 35.09
C LYS A 16 29.63 0.49 34.56
N TYR A 17 30.22 1.30 33.67
CA TYR A 17 29.53 2.41 33.02
C TYR A 17 28.15 1.98 32.51
N ARG A 18 27.10 2.63 33.03
CA ARG A 18 25.73 2.45 32.55
C ARG A 18 25.44 3.54 31.52
N PRO A 19 25.32 3.19 30.22
CA PRO A 19 25.00 4.18 29.21
C PRO A 19 23.62 4.79 29.48
N PRO A 20 23.40 6.06 29.12
CA PRO A 20 22.15 6.75 29.33
C PRO A 20 21.00 6.05 28.59
N LYS A 21 19.85 5.93 29.26
CA LYS A 21 18.62 5.40 28.65
C LYS A 21 18.02 6.47 27.75
N ILE A 22 18.21 6.34 26.44
CA ILE A 22 17.58 7.22 25.44
C ILE A 22 16.15 6.72 25.22
N SER A 23 15.14 7.53 25.52
CA SER A 23 13.75 7.24 25.15
C SER A 23 13.63 7.25 23.64
N ALA A 24 12.99 6.25 23.04
CA ALA A 24 12.79 6.19 21.59
C ALA A 24 11.94 7.38 21.13
N THR A 25 12.59 8.38 20.55
CA THR A 25 11.92 9.48 19.84
C THR A 25 11.59 8.99 18.43
N ALA A 26 10.32 9.07 18.03
CA ALA A 26 9.92 8.70 16.68
C ALA A 26 10.57 9.67 15.67
N ILE A 27 11.25 9.12 14.66
CA ILE A 27 11.75 9.90 13.52
C ILE A 27 10.52 10.39 12.75
N ASN A 28 10.29 11.70 12.74
CA ASN A 28 9.27 12.33 11.91
C ASN A 28 9.78 12.37 10.46
N ASP A 29 9.43 11.36 9.66
CA ASP A 29 9.61 11.40 8.20
C ASP A 29 8.64 12.44 7.59
N PRO A 30 9.14 13.55 7.01
CA PRO A 30 8.27 14.55 6.37
C PRO A 30 7.49 13.95 5.19
N ASP A 31 8.05 12.96 4.49
CA ASP A 31 7.42 12.31 3.33
C ASP A 31 6.25 11.39 3.71
N LYS A 32 6.15 10.95 4.97
CA LYS A 32 5.01 10.13 5.42
C LYS A 32 3.72 10.93 5.53
N GLN A 33 3.80 12.24 5.78
CA GLN A 33 2.61 13.09 5.90
C GLN A 33 1.98 13.42 4.54
N VAL A 34 2.76 13.37 3.45
CA VAL A 34 2.30 13.70 2.08
C VAL A 34 1.72 12.48 1.34
N LYS A 35 1.87 11.26 1.88
CA LYS A 35 1.17 10.08 1.36
C LYS A 35 -0.33 10.19 1.66
N GLY A 36 -1.02 11.04 0.90
CA GLY A 36 -2.47 11.07 0.83
C GLY A 36 -2.96 9.64 0.66
N ARG A 37 -3.95 9.24 1.46
CA ARG A 37 -4.57 7.92 1.35
C ARG A 37 -4.97 7.74 -0.11
N LYS A 38 -4.27 6.86 -0.85
CA LYS A 38 -4.60 6.55 -2.24
C LYS A 38 -6.06 6.12 -2.22
N GLN A 39 -6.93 6.93 -2.81
CA GLN A 39 -8.35 6.61 -2.89
C GLN A 39 -8.43 5.23 -3.55
N ARG A 40 -9.19 4.32 -2.94
CA ARG A 40 -9.28 2.95 -3.43
C ARG A 40 -10.15 2.98 -4.67
N ASN A 41 -9.51 3.00 -5.84
CA ASN A 41 -10.21 2.81 -7.10
C ASN A 41 -10.86 1.41 -7.12
N LEU A 42 -12.01 1.32 -7.79
CA LEU A 42 -12.69 0.05 -8.02
C LEU A 42 -11.94 -0.71 -9.12
N GLN A 43 -11.62 -1.97 -8.84
CA GLN A 43 -10.94 -2.83 -9.81
C GLN A 43 -11.75 -2.96 -11.12
N SER A 44 -13.07 -3.11 -11.01
CA SER A 44 -13.96 -3.20 -12.18
C SER A 44 -14.01 -1.91 -13.01
N MET A 45 -13.84 -0.75 -12.36
CA MET A 45 -13.76 0.53 -13.09
C MET A 45 -12.43 0.64 -13.83
N ASP A 46 -11.32 0.24 -13.19
CA ASP A 46 -10.01 0.25 -13.84
C ASP A 46 -9.98 -0.68 -15.05
N GLU A 47 -10.63 -1.85 -14.97
CA GLU A 47 -10.78 -2.79 -16.08
C GLU A 47 -11.65 -2.22 -17.22
N TYR A 48 -12.80 -1.65 -16.89
CA TYR A 48 -13.65 -0.97 -17.87
C TYR A 48 -12.93 0.17 -18.60
N LEU A 49 -12.12 0.96 -17.88
CA LEU A 49 -11.32 2.03 -18.48
C LEU A 49 -10.23 1.48 -19.42
N GLN A 50 -9.66 0.31 -19.11
CA GLN A 50 -8.70 -0.36 -19.99
C GLN A 50 -9.38 -0.83 -21.27
N ASP A 51 -10.59 -1.39 -21.19
CA ASP A 51 -11.34 -1.89 -22.35
C ASP A 51 -11.83 -0.76 -23.28
N ILE A 52 -12.23 0.38 -22.73
CA ILE A 52 -12.62 1.54 -23.55
C ILE A 52 -11.39 2.21 -24.18
N SER A 53 -10.24 2.10 -23.52
CA SER A 53 -9.05 2.80 -24.00
C SER A 53 -8.59 2.20 -25.33
N GLU A 54 -8.42 3.06 -26.33
CA GLU A 54 -7.87 2.68 -27.64
C GLU A 54 -6.35 2.42 -27.58
N ALA A 55 -5.72 2.71 -26.44
CA ALA A 55 -4.30 2.50 -26.23
C ALA A 55 -3.99 0.99 -26.11
N PRO A 56 -2.91 0.51 -26.75
CA PRO A 56 -2.51 -0.89 -26.62
C PRO A 56 -2.09 -1.21 -25.18
N SER A 57 -2.60 -2.31 -24.63
CA SER A 57 -2.18 -2.83 -23.34
C SER A 57 -0.87 -3.64 -23.48
N MET A 58 0.05 -3.48 -22.54
CA MET A 58 1.25 -4.32 -22.47
C MET A 58 0.96 -5.58 -21.66
N GLU A 59 0.58 -6.64 -22.37
CA GLU A 59 0.46 -7.97 -21.78
C GLU A 59 1.83 -8.65 -21.67
N LYS A 60 2.03 -9.40 -20.58
CA LYS A 60 3.25 -10.18 -20.39
C LYS A 60 3.17 -11.48 -21.19
N SER A 61 4.34 -12.04 -21.50
CA SER A 61 4.41 -13.38 -22.10
C SER A 61 3.70 -14.42 -21.22
N ILE A 62 2.91 -15.30 -21.85
CA ILE A 62 2.04 -16.30 -21.20
C ILE A 62 2.79 -17.12 -20.13
N GLY A 63 4.02 -17.53 -20.43
CA GLY A 63 4.83 -18.35 -19.51
C GLY A 63 5.43 -17.59 -18.33
N SER A 64 5.51 -16.26 -18.39
CA SER A 64 6.15 -15.44 -17.35
C SER A 64 5.25 -15.19 -16.12
N THR A 65 3.94 -15.41 -16.29
CA THR A 65 2.91 -15.21 -15.27
C THR A 65 2.72 -16.46 -14.39
N ILE A 66 3.17 -17.63 -14.87
CA ILE A 66 3.05 -18.91 -14.16
C ILE A 66 4.05 -18.96 -13.00
N ILE A 67 3.59 -19.34 -11.81
CA ILE A 67 4.40 -19.54 -10.60
C ILE A 67 4.28 -20.98 -10.12
N ASN A 68 5.22 -21.44 -9.30
CA ASN A 68 5.15 -22.71 -8.59
C ASN A 68 4.91 -23.89 -9.54
N ASN A 69 5.58 -23.88 -10.71
CA ASN A 69 5.48 -24.92 -11.73
C ASN A 69 4.05 -25.16 -12.24
N GLY A 70 3.22 -24.11 -12.34
CA GLY A 70 1.84 -24.23 -12.83
C GLY A 70 0.78 -24.34 -11.74
N ARG A 71 1.17 -24.31 -10.45
CA ARG A 71 0.20 -24.35 -9.36
C ARG A 71 -0.55 -23.03 -9.18
N ASP A 72 0.12 -21.91 -9.45
CA ASP A 72 -0.44 -20.58 -9.26
C ASP A 72 -0.11 -19.68 -10.46
N MET A 73 -0.96 -18.70 -10.72
CA MET A 73 -0.76 -17.63 -11.71
C MET A 73 -0.64 -16.29 -11.00
N LYS A 74 0.21 -15.38 -11.50
CA LYS A 74 0.30 -14.00 -10.98
C LYS A 74 -0.95 -13.21 -11.35
N SER A 75 -1.50 -12.50 -10.37
CA SER A 75 -2.53 -11.49 -10.62
C SER A 75 -1.97 -10.18 -11.13
N ARG A 76 -2.78 -9.35 -11.82
CA ARG A 76 -2.40 -7.99 -12.26
C ARG A 76 -1.75 -7.16 -11.15
N LYS A 77 -2.34 -7.16 -9.94
CA LYS A 77 -1.80 -6.44 -8.78
C LYS A 77 -0.42 -6.96 -8.34
N GLN A 78 -0.18 -8.26 -8.48
CA GLN A 78 1.12 -8.85 -8.15
C GLN A 78 2.16 -8.51 -9.22
N MET A 79 1.76 -8.51 -10.49
CA MET A 79 2.64 -8.10 -11.58
C MET A 79 3.07 -6.63 -11.44
N GLU A 80 2.15 -5.75 -11.03
CA GLU A 80 2.46 -4.34 -10.73
C GLU A 80 3.40 -4.20 -9.54
N LYS A 81 3.14 -4.94 -8.45
CA LYS A 81 4.01 -4.94 -7.27
C LYS A 81 5.41 -5.45 -7.58
N GLU A 82 5.52 -6.52 -8.38
CA GLU A 82 6.81 -7.06 -8.82
C GLU A 82 7.56 -6.08 -9.73
N ALA A 83 6.86 -5.41 -10.65
CA ALA A 83 7.46 -4.38 -11.50
C ALA A 83 7.96 -3.20 -10.66
N GLU A 84 7.24 -2.82 -9.61
CA GLU A 84 7.68 -1.78 -8.67
C GLU A 84 8.90 -2.21 -7.85
N ILE A 85 8.93 -3.46 -7.38
CA ILE A 85 10.12 -4.03 -6.70
C ILE A 85 11.31 -4.03 -7.65
N GLN A 86 11.14 -4.54 -8.87
CA GLN A 86 12.20 -4.61 -9.87
C GLN A 86 12.74 -3.20 -10.18
N ARG A 87 11.84 -2.23 -10.43
CA ARG A 87 12.22 -0.84 -10.64
C ARG A 87 13.05 -0.30 -9.48
N TYR A 88 12.62 -0.54 -8.25
CA TYR A 88 13.36 -0.10 -7.06
C TYR A 88 14.75 -0.75 -6.97
N GLU A 89 14.84 -2.05 -7.25
CA GLU A 89 16.11 -2.79 -7.20
C GLU A 89 17.08 -2.34 -8.31
N GLU A 90 16.58 -2.02 -9.50
CA GLU A 90 17.35 -1.53 -10.64
C GLU A 90 17.80 -0.07 -10.43
N GLU A 91 16.93 0.79 -9.88
CA GLU A 91 17.25 2.20 -9.60
C GLU A 91 18.27 2.34 -8.46
N ASN A 92 18.16 1.51 -7.42
CA ASN A 92 19.02 1.60 -6.23
C ASN A 92 20.16 0.58 -6.22
N PHE A 93 20.22 -0.31 -7.20
CA PHE A 93 21.21 -1.40 -7.31
C PHE A 93 21.31 -2.28 -6.04
N THR A 94 20.22 -2.37 -5.28
CA THR A 94 20.15 -3.15 -4.04
C THR A 94 18.97 -4.10 -4.07
N ARG A 95 19.19 -5.40 -3.79
CA ARG A 95 18.11 -6.38 -3.67
C ARG A 95 17.36 -6.22 -2.36
N LEU A 96 16.03 -6.31 -2.42
CA LEU A 96 15.21 -6.33 -1.22
C LEU A 96 15.25 -7.71 -0.56
N PRO A 97 15.33 -7.78 0.78
CA PRO A 97 15.31 -9.05 1.47
C PRO A 97 13.93 -9.71 1.32
N ALA A 98 13.91 -11.04 1.23
CA ALA A 98 12.68 -11.82 1.13
C ALA A 98 11.69 -11.54 2.27
N THR A 99 12.17 -11.10 3.43
CA THR A 99 11.32 -10.70 4.57
C THR A 99 10.43 -9.50 4.27
N LYS A 100 10.88 -8.58 3.41
CA LYS A 100 10.13 -7.37 3.04
C LYS A 100 9.25 -7.56 1.80
N THR A 101 9.60 -8.51 0.94
CA THR A 101 8.88 -8.78 -0.32
C THR A 101 7.84 -9.90 -0.18
N LYS A 102 8.05 -10.82 0.77
CA LYS A 102 7.15 -11.95 1.02
C LYS A 102 5.78 -11.48 1.45
N GLU A 103 4.77 -12.15 0.91
CA GLU A 103 3.38 -11.95 1.27
C GLU A 103 3.09 -12.53 2.66
N ASP A 104 2.36 -11.76 3.48
CA ASP A 104 1.89 -12.21 4.78
C ASP A 104 0.96 -13.43 4.65
N LYS A 105 0.98 -14.33 5.65
CA LYS A 105 0.11 -15.53 5.66
C LYS A 105 -1.36 -15.20 5.43
N ARG A 106 -1.85 -14.10 6.02
CA ARG A 106 -3.24 -13.65 5.86
C ARG A 106 -3.53 -13.13 4.45
N ALA A 107 -2.58 -12.42 3.85
CA ALA A 107 -2.71 -11.94 2.48
C ALA A 107 -2.74 -13.13 1.52
N ARG A 108 -1.83 -14.10 1.70
CA ARG A 108 -1.82 -15.35 0.95
C ARG A 108 -3.12 -16.14 1.09
N ALA A 109 -3.70 -16.25 2.29
CA ALA A 109 -4.97 -16.95 2.48
C ALA A 109 -6.14 -16.26 1.75
N LYS A 110 -6.19 -14.92 1.77
CA LYS A 110 -7.17 -14.15 0.98
C LYS A 110 -6.97 -14.35 -0.51
N ARG A 111 -5.72 -14.34 -0.97
CA ARG A 111 -5.32 -14.61 -2.35
C ARG A 111 -5.86 -15.95 -2.82
N MET A 112 -5.58 -17.04 -2.10
CA MET A 112 -6.05 -18.39 -2.48
C MET A 112 -7.58 -18.52 -2.55
N ARG A 113 -8.32 -17.68 -1.81
CA ARG A 113 -9.79 -17.69 -1.82
C ARG A 113 -10.38 -16.87 -2.96
N ASN A 114 -9.72 -15.77 -3.30
CA ASN A 114 -10.28 -14.73 -4.17
C ASN A 114 -9.64 -14.68 -5.56
N GLU A 115 -8.42 -15.20 -5.72
CA GLU A 115 -7.75 -15.26 -7.01
C GLU A 115 -7.99 -16.61 -7.69
N PHE A 116 -8.41 -16.56 -8.95
CA PHE A 116 -8.63 -17.74 -9.77
C PHE A 116 -8.01 -17.50 -11.15
N MET A 117 -7.14 -18.41 -11.59
CA MET A 117 -6.43 -18.34 -12.88
C MET A 117 -5.66 -17.04 -13.17
N GLY A 118 -5.24 -16.32 -12.13
CA GLY A 118 -4.54 -15.03 -12.27
C GLY A 118 -5.46 -13.82 -12.28
N GLU A 119 -6.77 -14.01 -12.17
CA GLU A 119 -7.74 -12.93 -11.99
C GLU A 119 -8.17 -12.81 -10.52
N ASP A 120 -8.45 -11.60 -10.05
CA ASP A 120 -8.92 -11.34 -8.69
C ASP A 120 -10.44 -11.14 -8.69
N TRP A 121 -11.15 -12.14 -8.18
CA TRP A 121 -12.62 -12.22 -8.08
C TRP A 121 -13.16 -11.59 -6.80
N SER A 122 -12.29 -11.05 -5.93
CA SER A 122 -12.73 -10.40 -4.70
C SER A 122 -13.68 -9.22 -4.95
N MET A 123 -13.68 -8.65 -6.16
CA MET A 123 -14.55 -7.53 -6.51
C MET A 123 -16.04 -7.83 -6.28
N PHE A 124 -16.46 -9.09 -6.41
CA PHE A 124 -17.85 -9.51 -6.25
C PHE A 124 -18.24 -9.81 -4.80
N ASP A 125 -17.26 -10.15 -3.95
CA ASP A 125 -17.45 -10.48 -2.52
C ASP A 125 -17.40 -9.20 -1.63
N ASN A 126 -17.13 -8.03 -2.23
CA ASN A 126 -17.04 -6.78 -1.49
C ASN A 126 -18.38 -6.04 -1.48
N ASN A 127 -18.91 -5.72 -0.29
CA ASN A 127 -20.06 -4.82 -0.10
C ASN A 127 -19.71 -3.33 -0.35
N MET A 128 -18.75 -3.04 -1.23
CA MET A 128 -18.29 -1.69 -1.53
C MET A 128 -19.32 -0.99 -2.42
N ASN A 129 -19.88 0.13 -1.97
CA ASN A 129 -20.78 0.91 -2.81
C ASN A 129 -20.00 1.57 -3.97
N PRO A 130 -20.32 1.27 -5.24
CA PRO A 130 -19.60 1.83 -6.38
C PRO A 130 -19.71 3.36 -6.47
N ASP A 131 -20.82 3.96 -6.02
CA ASP A 131 -21.01 5.42 -6.02
C ASP A 131 -20.07 6.14 -5.04
N GLU A 132 -19.68 5.44 -3.97
CA GLU A 132 -18.73 5.95 -3.00
C GLU A 132 -17.29 5.83 -3.48
N ALA A 133 -16.95 4.68 -4.06
CA ALA A 133 -15.59 4.37 -4.46
C ALA A 133 -15.19 4.98 -5.82
N SER A 134 -16.16 5.26 -6.71
CA SER A 134 -15.93 5.98 -7.97
C SER A 134 -15.61 7.48 -7.78
N GLY A 135 -15.58 7.98 -6.54
CA GLY A 135 -15.24 9.38 -6.26
C GLY A 135 -16.32 10.36 -6.71
N ALA A 136 -17.50 9.88 -7.10
CA ALA A 136 -18.65 10.72 -7.47
C ALA A 136 -19.19 11.56 -6.28
N LYS A 137 -18.72 11.31 -5.05
CA LYS A 137 -19.17 12.02 -3.84
C LYS A 137 -18.78 13.50 -3.85
N LYS A 138 -19.86 14.31 -3.90
CA LYS A 138 -19.98 15.74 -3.58
C LYS A 138 -19.42 16.73 -4.60
N ARG A 139 -19.76 16.57 -5.88
CA ARG A 139 -20.01 17.78 -6.69
C ARG A 139 -21.18 18.52 -6.01
N LYS A 140 -20.87 19.55 -5.21
CA LYS A 140 -21.86 20.43 -4.56
C LYS A 140 -22.98 20.72 -5.55
N ARG A 141 -24.23 20.78 -5.11
CA ARG A 141 -25.39 21.05 -5.96
C ARG A 141 -25.08 22.22 -6.90
N LEU A 142 -24.67 21.89 -8.13
CA LEU A 142 -24.25 22.88 -9.11
C LEU A 142 -25.47 23.75 -9.41
N SER A 143 -25.26 25.07 -9.42
CA SER A 143 -26.28 26.03 -9.81
C SER A 143 -26.85 25.64 -11.17
N ALA A 144 -28.12 25.96 -11.44
CA ALA A 144 -28.75 25.64 -12.73
C ALA A 144 -27.90 26.15 -13.91
N TRP A 145 -27.23 27.29 -13.72
CA TRP A 145 -26.30 27.87 -14.68
C TRP A 145 -25.03 27.01 -14.94
N GLU A 146 -24.41 26.46 -13.89
CA GLU A 146 -23.23 25.58 -14.03
C GLU A 146 -23.60 24.24 -14.69
N ARG A 147 -24.85 23.79 -14.52
CA ARG A 147 -25.37 22.62 -15.24
C ARG A 147 -25.59 22.92 -16.72
N ALA A 148 -26.10 24.12 -17.04
CA ALA A 148 -26.29 24.56 -18.42
C ALA A 148 -24.95 24.69 -19.14
N LYS A 149 -23.94 25.30 -18.52
CA LYS A 149 -22.60 25.45 -19.11
C LYS A 149 -21.98 24.10 -19.52
N ARG A 150 -22.03 23.10 -18.63
CA ARG A 150 -21.51 21.75 -18.93
C ARG A 150 -22.23 21.04 -20.08
N LYS A 151 -23.48 21.38 -20.37
CA LYS A 151 -24.22 20.81 -21.50
C LYS A 151 -23.87 21.49 -22.83
N ILE A 152 -23.33 22.70 -22.79
CA ILE A 152 -22.95 23.47 -23.98
C ILE A 152 -21.52 23.12 -24.39
N ASP A 153 -20.64 22.86 -23.42
CA ASP A 153 -19.23 22.51 -23.66
C ASP A 153 -19.02 21.05 -24.16
N HIS A 154 -20.10 20.31 -24.45
CA HIS A 154 -20.10 18.89 -24.82
C HIS A 154 -20.77 18.69 -26.18
#